data_AF-A0A841H0Q4-F1
#
_entry.id   AF-A0A841H0Q4-F1
#
_cell.length_a   1.000
_cell.length_b   1.000
_cell.length_c   1.000
_cell.angle_alpha   90.00
_cell.angle_beta   90.00
_cell.angle_gamma   90.00
#
_symmetry.space_group_name_H-M   'P 1'
#
loop_
_entity.id
_entity.type
_entity.pdbx_description
1 polymer ?
#
loop_
_entity_poly.entity_id
_entity_poly.type
_entity_poly.pdbx_seq_one_letter_code
_entity_poly.pdbx_strand_id
1 'polypeptide(L)'
;MPVIELDAYVLDTLMLDLVGHDHQPSAFLVYLFLWRRTRGEGVEEAAISLRAIAEGTGLSRRGVQDALAHLSARQLIDSARESITAVPLYRVHRPWARAVAGGGA
;
A
#
# COMPACT_ATOMS: atom_id res chain seq x y z
N MET A 1 -16.85 -17.97 -2.92
CA MET A 1 -16.07 -16.74 -3.22
C MET A 1 -15.21 -16.45 -2.01
N PRO A 2 -13.88 -16.30 -2.14
CA PRO A 2 -13.04 -15.96 -0.99
C PRO A 2 -13.44 -14.57 -0.47
N VAL A 3 -13.61 -14.45 0.83
CA VAL A 3 -13.83 -13.16 1.50
C VAL A 3 -12.46 -12.53 1.76
N ILE A 4 -12.36 -11.23 1.56
CA ILE A 4 -11.16 -10.45 1.89
C ILE A 4 -11.53 -9.59 3.09
N GLU A 5 -10.84 -9.80 4.21
CA GLU A 5 -11.03 -9.00 5.41
C GLU A 5 -10.13 -7.77 5.36
N LEU A 6 -10.71 -6.58 5.50
CA LEU A 6 -9.98 -5.32 5.66
C LEU A 6 -10.21 -4.78 7.06
N ASP A 7 -9.16 -4.20 7.63
CA ASP A 7 -9.26 -3.43 8.87
C ASP A 7 -10.13 -2.19 8.63
N ALA A 8 -11.07 -1.90 9.54
CA ALA A 8 -11.97 -0.76 9.46
C ALA A 8 -11.20 0.56 9.28
N TYR A 9 -10.01 0.68 9.88
CA TYR A 9 -9.15 1.85 9.72
C TYR A 9 -8.84 2.16 8.24
N VAL A 10 -8.71 1.13 7.39
CA VAL A 10 -8.41 1.31 5.96
C VAL A 10 -9.53 2.09 5.25
N LEU A 11 -10.79 1.78 5.59
CA LEU A 11 -11.95 2.39 4.95
C LEU A 11 -12.38 3.68 5.66
N ASP A 12 -12.34 3.69 6.99
CA ASP A 12 -12.89 4.78 7.79
C ASP A 12 -11.90 5.93 7.99
N THR A 13 -10.59 5.67 7.89
CA THR A 13 -9.55 6.68 8.14
C THR A 13 -8.60 6.82 6.96
N LEU A 14 -7.93 5.73 6.55
CA LEU A 14 -6.89 5.81 5.52
C LEU A 14 -7.45 6.26 4.16
N MET A 15 -8.66 5.80 3.80
CA MET A 15 -9.32 6.24 2.57
C MET A 15 -9.60 7.75 2.60
N LEU A 16 -10.14 8.27 3.71
CA LEU A 16 -10.41 9.70 3.86
C LEU A 16 -9.11 10.52 3.82
N ASP A 17 -8.05 10.04 4.46
CA ASP A 17 -6.75 10.70 4.45
C ASP A 17 -6.14 10.76 3.05
N LEU A 18 -6.10 9.64 2.34
CA LEU A 18 -5.46 9.59 1.02
C LEU A 18 -6.34 10.21 -0.07
N VAL A 19 -7.66 9.98 -0.06
CA VAL A 19 -8.56 10.47 -1.12
C VAL A 19 -9.06 11.88 -0.83
N GLY A 20 -9.46 12.13 0.42
CA GLY A 20 -10.06 13.39 0.85
C GLY A 20 -9.03 14.45 1.18
N HIS A 21 -8.14 14.17 2.15
CA HIS A 21 -7.18 15.17 2.64
C HIS A 21 -6.02 15.38 1.68
N ASP A 22 -5.43 14.31 1.15
CA ASP A 22 -4.28 14.40 0.24
C ASP A 22 -4.67 14.61 -1.22
N HIS A 23 -5.94 14.36 -1.56
CA HIS A 23 -6.42 14.34 -2.95
C HIS A 23 -5.67 13.35 -3.86
N GLN A 24 -5.26 12.20 -3.31
CA GLN A 24 -4.44 11.17 -3.96
C GLN A 24 -5.19 9.82 -4.03
N PRO A 25 -6.28 9.69 -4.82
CA PRO A 25 -7.02 8.44 -4.95
C PRO A 25 -6.19 7.30 -5.56
N SER A 26 -5.22 7.63 -6.42
CA SER A 26 -4.27 6.65 -6.96
C SER A 26 -3.43 5.99 -5.87
N ALA A 27 -3.03 6.75 -4.83
CA ALA A 27 -2.28 6.21 -3.70
C ALA A 27 -3.11 5.19 -2.91
N PHE A 28 -4.40 5.45 -2.70
CA PHE A 28 -5.28 4.50 -2.04
C PHE A 28 -5.45 3.19 -2.83
N LEU A 29 -5.64 3.26 -4.15
CA LEU A 29 -5.73 2.07 -5.00
C LEU A 29 -4.44 1.25 -5.01
N VAL A 30 -3.29 1.91 -5.10
CA VAL A 30 -1.98 1.24 -5.04
C VAL A 30 -1.76 0.61 -3.67
N TYR A 31 -2.16 1.27 -2.58
CA TYR A 31 -2.09 0.72 -1.23
C TYR A 31 -2.88 -0.59 -1.12
N LEU A 32 -4.14 -0.60 -1.58
CA LEU A 32 -4.98 -1.81 -1.56
C LEU A 32 -4.40 -2.94 -2.39
N PHE A 33 -3.88 -2.63 -3.58
CA PHE A 33 -3.25 -3.62 -4.44
C PHE A 33 -2.03 -4.25 -3.76
N LEU A 34 -1.12 -3.43 -3.22
CA LEU A 34 0.06 -3.93 -2.51
C LEU A 34 -0.32 -4.67 -1.23
N TRP A 35 -1.33 -4.21 -0.50
CA TRP A 35 -1.83 -4.88 0.71
C TRP A 35 -2.35 -6.27 0.38
N ARG A 36 -3.11 -6.43 -0.72
CA ARG A 36 -3.61 -7.73 -1.15
C ARG A 36 -2.47 -8.69 -1.49
N ARG A 37 -1.44 -8.21 -2.20
CA ARG A 37 -0.26 -8.98 -2.63
C ARG A 37 0.74 -9.29 -1.52
N THR A 38 0.61 -8.63 -0.38
CA THR A 38 1.46 -8.86 0.79
C THR A 38 0.64 -9.53 1.90
N ARG A 39 0.05 -8.72 2.77
CA ARG A 39 -0.73 -9.15 3.93
C ARG A 39 -1.91 -10.03 3.57
N GLY A 40 -2.63 -9.69 2.50
CA GLY A 40 -3.78 -10.47 2.03
C GLY A 40 -3.41 -11.89 1.54
N GLU A 41 -2.14 -12.13 1.22
CA GLU A 41 -1.59 -13.43 0.83
C GLU A 41 -0.71 -14.05 1.93
N GLY A 42 -0.61 -13.40 3.11
CA GLY A 42 0.15 -13.90 4.26
C GLY A 42 1.67 -13.71 4.15
N VAL A 43 2.15 -12.86 3.23
CA VAL A 43 3.58 -12.57 3.06
C VAL A 43 3.91 -11.14 3.52
N GLU A 44 5.09 -10.94 4.11
CA GLU A 44 5.52 -9.63 4.61
C GLU A 44 5.90 -8.66 3.49
N GLU A 45 6.50 -9.18 2.42
CA GLU A 45 6.97 -8.41 1.27
C GLU A 45 6.61 -9.12 -0.04
N ALA A 46 6.41 -8.32 -1.08
CA ALA A 46 6.15 -8.83 -2.42
C ALA A 46 7.05 -8.14 -3.46
N ALA A 47 7.71 -8.95 -4.30
CA ALA A 47 8.46 -8.45 -5.45
C ALA A 47 7.49 -8.14 -6.58
N ILE A 48 7.28 -6.85 -6.87
CA ILE A 48 6.28 -6.41 -7.84
C ILE A 48 6.89 -5.36 -8.77
N SER A 49 6.74 -5.54 -10.07
CA SER A 49 7.18 -4.52 -11.02
C SER A 49 6.19 -3.36 -11.10
N LEU A 50 6.68 -2.16 -11.43
CA LEU A 50 5.84 -0.99 -11.66
C LEU A 50 4.73 -1.25 -12.71
N ARG A 51 5.05 -2.07 -13.71
CA ARG A 51 4.09 -2.50 -14.75
C ARG A 51 2.97 -3.36 -14.17
N ALA A 52 3.31 -4.34 -13.33
CA ALA A 52 2.30 -5.20 -12.70
C ALA A 52 1.36 -4.41 -11.77
N ILE A 53 1.86 -3.38 -11.09
CA ILE A 53 1.02 -2.47 -10.31
C ILE A 53 0.08 -1.71 -11.23
N ALA A 54 0.60 -1.10 -12.31
CA ALA A 54 -0.20 -0.34 -13.28
C ALA A 54 -1.32 -1.19 -13.89
N GLU A 55 -1.01 -2.41 -14.32
CA GLU A 55 -2.00 -3.37 -14.85
C GLU A 55 -3.01 -3.78 -13.79
N GLY A 56 -2.56 -4.05 -12.56
CA GLY A 56 -3.41 -4.49 -11.46
C GLY A 56 -4.35 -3.42 -10.91
N THR A 57 -3.97 -2.14 -11.00
CA THR A 57 -4.79 -1.00 -10.54
C THR A 57 -5.50 -0.27 -11.68
N GLY A 58 -5.19 -0.58 -12.95
CA GLY A 58 -5.67 0.17 -14.11
C GLY A 58 -5.10 1.60 -14.23
N LEU A 59 -4.01 1.91 -13.52
CA LEU A 59 -3.42 3.25 -13.50
C LEU A 59 -2.34 3.38 -14.57
N SER A 60 -2.06 4.62 -14.99
CA SER A 60 -0.89 4.89 -15.83
C SER A 60 0.41 4.65 -15.04
N ARG A 61 1.50 4.35 -15.75
CA ARG A 61 2.83 4.18 -15.13
C ARG A 61 3.20 5.38 -14.25
N ARG A 62 2.96 6.60 -14.75
CA ARG A 62 3.25 7.83 -14.00
C ARG A 62 2.38 7.94 -12.75
N GLY A 63 1.09 7.64 -12.86
CA GLY A 63 0.17 7.63 -11.72
C GLY A 63 0.59 6.65 -10.62
N VAL A 64 1.11 5.48 -10.99
CA VAL A 64 1.69 4.54 -10.03
C VAL A 64 2.96 5.10 -9.37
N GLN A 65 3.85 5.73 -10.14
CA GLN A 65 5.07 6.32 -9.58
C GLN A 65 4.76 7.42 -8.56
N ASP A 66 3.83 8.32 -8.89
CA ASP A 66 3.41 9.40 -8.01
C ASP A 66 2.70 8.84 -6.75
N ALA A 67 1.86 7.81 -6.92
CA ALA A 67 1.21 7.11 -5.82
C ALA A 67 2.22 6.43 -4.88
N LEU A 68 3.21 5.71 -5.40
CA LEU A 68 4.25 5.06 -4.61
C LEU A 68 5.11 6.09 -3.85
N ALA A 69 5.45 7.21 -4.49
CA ALA A 69 6.18 8.30 -3.85
C ALA A 69 5.37 8.88 -2.68
N HIS A 70 4.07 9.10 -2.88
CA HIS A 70 3.16 9.60 -1.85
C HIS A 70 3.03 8.63 -0.66
N LEU A 71 2.83 7.35 -0.93
CA LEU A 71 2.73 6.31 0.10
C LEU A 71 4.03 6.16 0.89
N SER A 72 5.18 6.25 0.22
CA SER A 72 6.49 6.20 0.89
C SER A 72 6.73 7.44 1.75
N ALA A 73 6.38 8.63 1.27
CA ALA A 73 6.47 9.86 2.06
C ALA A 73 5.59 9.80 3.34
N ARG A 74 4.43 9.15 3.27
CA ARG A 74 3.56 8.85 4.41
C ARG A 74 3.96 7.64 5.25
N GLN A 75 5.08 6.98 4.93
CA GLN A 75 5.56 5.78 5.63
C GLN A 75 4.52 4.64 5.67
N LEU A 76 3.65 4.57 4.67
CA LEU A 76 2.65 3.50 4.52
C LEU A 76 3.20 2.28 3.80
N ILE A 77 4.29 2.46 3.06
CA ILE A 77 5.04 1.40 2.40
C ILE A 77 6.54 1.60 2.57
N ASP A 78 7.29 0.50 2.59
CA ASP A 78 8.71 0.51 2.24
C ASP A 78 8.90 -0.08 0.85
N SER A 79 9.89 0.45 0.13
CA SER A 79 10.33 -0.13 -1.14
C SER A 79 11.84 -0.36 -1.11
N ALA A 80 12.29 -1.59 -1.37
CA ALA A 80 13.70 -1.94 -1.48
C ALA A 80 14.00 -2.47 -2.89
N ARG A 81 15.20 -2.20 -3.40
CA ARG A 81 15.72 -2.80 -4.62
C ARG A 81 17.18 -3.16 -4.43
N GLU A 82 17.55 -4.37 -4.84
CA GLU A 82 18.93 -4.86 -4.73
C GLU A 82 19.85 -4.25 -5.80
N SER A 83 19.28 -3.91 -6.97
CA SER A 83 19.99 -3.24 -8.06
C SER A 83 19.02 -2.36 -8.88
N ILE A 84 19.55 -1.62 -9.85
CA ILE A 84 18.74 -0.76 -10.75
C ILE A 84 17.75 -1.59 -11.59
N THR A 85 18.14 -2.82 -11.96
CA THR A 85 17.34 -3.71 -12.79
C THR A 85 16.54 -4.73 -11.98
N ALA A 86 16.76 -4.82 -10.67
CA ALA A 86 16.00 -5.71 -9.80
C ALA A 86 14.53 -5.27 -9.70
N VAL A 87 13.63 -6.24 -9.63
CA VAL A 87 12.22 -5.98 -9.31
C VAL A 87 12.14 -5.46 -7.87
N PRO A 88 11.50 -4.31 -7.62
CA PRO A 88 11.39 -3.78 -6.26
C PRO A 88 10.57 -4.71 -5.35
N LEU A 89 11.03 -4.84 -4.11
CA LEU A 89 10.30 -5.44 -3.00
C LEU A 89 9.49 -4.35 -2.31
N TYR A 90 8.20 -4.62 -2.10
CA TYR A 90 7.30 -3.73 -1.38
C TYR A 90 6.82 -4.37 -0.09
N ARG A 91 6.88 -3.60 1.00
CA ARG A 91 6.27 -3.92 2.30
C ARG A 91 5.16 -2.93 2.58
N VAL A 92 4.01 -3.42 3.05
CA VAL A 92 2.90 -2.55 3.48
C VAL A 92 2.84 -2.45 5.00
N HIS A 93 2.75 -1.21 5.50
CA HIS A 93 2.65 -0.89 6.92
C HIS A 93 1.19 -0.69 7.36
N ARG A 94 0.97 -0.93 8.66
CA ARG A 94 -0.27 -0.61 9.39
C ARG A 94 0.10 0.21 10.62
N PRO A 95 0.41 1.52 10.46
CA PRO A 95 0.86 2.33 11.59
C PRO A 95 -0.14 2.33 12.77
N TRP A 96 -1.44 2.25 12.48
CA TRP A 96 -2.50 2.17 13.48
C TRP A 96 -2.50 0.88 14.30
N ALA A 97 -2.04 -0.24 13.74
CA ALA A 97 -1.99 -1.52 14.46
C ALA A 97 -0.96 -1.49 15.61
N ARG A 98 0.05 -0.61 15.56
CA ARG A 98 0.97 -0.40 16.69
C ARG A 98 0.35 0.40 17.83
N ALA A 99 -0.57 1.32 17.53
CA ALA A 99 -1.21 2.16 18.55
C ALA A 99 -2.10 1.33 19.50
N VAL A 100 -2.73 0.26 19.00
CA VAL A 100 -3.60 -0.61 19.80
C VAL A 100 -2.82 -1.43 20.85
N ALA A 101 -1.54 -1.75 20.59
CA ALA A 101 -0.71 -2.52 21.53
C ALA A 101 -0.22 -1.71 22.76
N GLY A 102 -0.41 -0.38 22.78
CA GLY A 102 0.01 0.51 23.87
C GLY A 102 -1.13 1.00 24.78
N GLY A 103 -2.37 0.63 24.52
CA GLY A 103 -3.57 1.14 25.21
C GLY A 103 -4.12 0.22 26.30
N GLY A 104 -3.25 -0.47 27.04
CA GLY A 104 -3.62 -1.32 28.17
C GLY A 104 -2.75 -1.02 29.38
N ALA A 105 -3.04 0.09 30.06
CA ALA A 105 -2.58 0.42 31.40
C ALA A 105 -3.70 1.14 32.15
#